data_AF-A0A922GB53-F1
#
_entry.id   AF-A0A922GB53-F1
#
_cell.length_a   1.000
_cell.length_b   1.000
_cell.length_c   1.000
_cell.angle_alpha   90.00
_cell.angle_beta   90.00
_cell.angle_gamma   90.00
#
_symmetry.space_group_name_H-M   'P 1'
#
loop_
_entity.id
_entity.type
_entity.pdbx_description
1 polymer ?
#
loop_
_entity_poly.entity_id
_entity_poly.type
_entity_poly.pdbx_seq_one_letter_code
_entity_poly.pdbx_strand_id
1 'polypeptide(L)'
;AFLDHGLPSTQAKLLAIMNKAVVNVGGIVLNVLAIEHFILRHPWEPNQGHPDEKETLLRHAYGLGYPEPNVTFALCRGSWSSPAIRVYTPNEVVNELGRAKVEYLEASVGVTSKRKIVVPKLLQWHMRDFADDMESLLEWIYSQLPRSGSLKRLMMECLNGETRSPISRMVEIQPYESEFRYLLPS
;
A
#
# COMPACT_ATOMS: atom_id res chain seq x y z
N ALA A 1 -16.67 5.79 16.35
CA ALA A 1 -16.61 4.71 15.34
C ALA A 1 -16.71 3.36 16.06
N PHE A 2 -17.36 2.36 15.46
CA PHE A 2 -17.44 1.00 15.99
C PHE A 2 -17.13 -0.01 14.87
N LEU A 3 -16.68 -1.21 15.23
CA LEU A 3 -16.37 -2.28 14.28
C LEU A 3 -17.60 -3.18 14.10
N ASP A 4 -18.26 -3.11 12.94
CA ASP A 4 -19.51 -3.83 12.68
C ASP A 4 -19.34 -5.37 12.69
N HIS A 5 -18.16 -5.86 12.30
CA HIS A 5 -17.85 -7.29 12.24
C HIS A 5 -16.80 -7.76 13.28
N GLY A 6 -16.48 -6.90 14.26
CA GLY A 6 -15.48 -7.18 15.29
C GLY A 6 -14.05 -7.29 14.77
N LEU A 7 -13.15 -7.83 15.61
CA LEU A 7 -11.73 -7.97 15.31
C LEU A 7 -11.41 -9.34 14.69
N PRO A 8 -10.76 -9.40 13.51
CA PRO A 8 -10.36 -10.67 12.94
C PRO A 8 -9.20 -11.27 13.74
N SER A 9 -9.38 -12.50 14.24
CA SER A 9 -8.31 -13.21 14.94
C SER A 9 -7.33 -13.92 14.01
N THR A 10 -7.60 -13.98 12.70
CA THR A 10 -6.78 -14.63 11.68
C THR A 10 -6.92 -13.93 10.33
N GLN A 11 -5.95 -14.12 9.44
CA GLN A 11 -6.00 -13.60 8.06
C GLN A 11 -7.22 -14.12 7.28
N ALA A 12 -7.59 -15.39 7.47
CA ALA A 12 -8.77 -15.98 6.83
C ALA A 12 -10.08 -15.31 7.30
N LYS A 13 -10.17 -14.98 8.60
CA LYS A 13 -11.31 -14.23 9.14
C LYS A 13 -11.34 -12.80 8.61
N LEU A 14 -10.20 -12.13 8.49
CA LEU A 14 -10.12 -10.80 7.87
C LEU A 14 -10.63 -10.85 6.42
N LEU A 15 -10.19 -11.83 5.63
CA LEU A 15 -10.68 -12.00 4.25
C LEU A 15 -12.18 -12.27 4.19
N ALA A 16 -12.72 -13.09 5.11
CA ALA A 16 -14.15 -13.33 5.20
C ALA A 16 -14.93 -12.05 5.56
N ILE A 17 -14.40 -11.21 6.44
CA ILE A 17 -14.98 -9.90 6.76
C ILE A 17 -14.95 -8.98 5.53
N MET A 18 -13.82 -8.88 4.83
CA MET A 18 -13.70 -8.03 3.62
C MET A 18 -14.66 -8.44 2.49
N ASN A 19 -14.97 -9.74 2.37
CA ASN A 19 -15.97 -10.24 1.43
C ASN A 19 -17.42 -9.91 1.83
N LYS A 20 -17.69 -9.84 3.14
CA LYS A 20 -19.03 -9.54 3.68
C LYS A 20 -19.31 -8.04 3.80
N ALA A 21 -18.27 -7.25 4.04
CA ALA A 21 -18.38 -5.81 4.15
C ALA A 21 -18.74 -5.23 2.78
N VAL A 22 -19.96 -4.73 2.65
CA VAL A 22 -20.52 -4.18 1.41
C VAL A 22 -20.99 -2.74 1.61
N VAL A 23 -20.87 -1.95 0.54
CA VAL A 23 -21.36 -0.57 0.46
C VAL A 23 -22.22 -0.43 -0.79
N ASN A 24 -23.34 0.28 -0.67
CA ASN A 24 -24.16 0.66 -1.82
C ASN A 24 -23.71 2.04 -2.34
N VAL A 25 -23.18 2.07 -3.55
CA VAL A 25 -22.78 3.30 -4.25
C VAL A 25 -23.66 3.48 -5.48
N GLY A 26 -24.56 4.45 -5.46
CA GLY A 26 -25.43 4.76 -6.60
C GLY A 26 -26.33 3.59 -7.06
N GLY A 27 -26.70 2.69 -6.16
CA GLY A 27 -27.51 1.49 -6.46
C GLY A 27 -26.69 0.21 -6.68
N ILE A 28 -25.36 0.29 -6.71
CA ILE A 28 -24.47 -0.85 -6.92
C ILE A 28 -23.90 -1.29 -5.57
N VAL A 29 -24.13 -2.56 -5.22
CA VAL A 29 -23.59 -3.17 -4.01
C VAL A 29 -22.19 -3.70 -4.29
N LEU A 30 -21.19 -3.08 -3.67
CA LEU A 30 -19.78 -3.40 -3.84
C LEU A 30 -19.19 -3.88 -2.51
N ASN A 31 -18.50 -5.02 -2.52
CA ASN A 31 -17.69 -5.41 -1.36
C ASN A 31 -16.34 -4.69 -1.36
N VAL A 32 -15.65 -4.68 -0.21
CA VAL A 32 -14.38 -3.96 -0.05
C VAL A 32 -13.30 -4.47 -1.02
N LEU A 33 -13.26 -5.77 -1.32
CA LEU A 33 -12.32 -6.34 -2.28
C LEU A 33 -12.58 -5.85 -3.71
N ALA A 34 -13.84 -5.71 -4.11
CA ALA A 34 -14.21 -5.20 -5.42
C ALA A 34 -13.81 -3.74 -5.59
N ILE A 35 -14.02 -2.92 -4.55
CA ILE A 35 -13.58 -1.52 -4.54
C ILE A 35 -12.06 -1.47 -4.66
N GLU A 36 -11.32 -2.25 -3.86
CA GLU A 36 -9.86 -2.26 -3.90
C GLU A 36 -9.33 -2.73 -5.27
N HIS A 37 -9.77 -3.89 -5.76
CA HIS A 37 -9.13 -4.55 -6.90
C HIS A 37 -9.68 -4.13 -8.27
N PHE A 38 -10.95 -3.73 -8.37
CA PHE A 38 -11.61 -3.42 -9.65
C PHE A 38 -11.82 -1.93 -9.86
N ILE A 39 -11.86 -1.13 -8.80
CA ILE A 39 -12.05 0.33 -8.89
C ILE A 39 -10.72 1.06 -8.65
N LEU A 40 -10.10 0.84 -7.49
CA LEU A 40 -8.96 1.64 -7.04
C LEU A 40 -7.60 1.17 -7.58
N ARG A 41 -7.38 -0.14 -7.69
CA ARG A 41 -6.11 -0.70 -8.20
C ARG A 41 -6.19 -0.95 -9.70
N HIS A 42 -5.20 -0.44 -10.42
CA HIS A 42 -5.05 -0.71 -11.83
C HIS A 42 -4.59 -2.17 -12.03
N PRO A 43 -5.16 -2.90 -13.00
CA PRO A 43 -4.69 -4.24 -13.31
C PRO A 43 -3.26 -4.19 -13.85
N TRP A 44 -2.42 -5.12 -13.42
CA TRP A 44 -1.10 -5.35 -14.00
C TRP A 44 -1.21 -6.53 -14.98
N GLU A 45 -1.61 -6.26 -16.23
CA GLU A 45 -1.59 -7.10 -17.47
C GLU A 45 -2.03 -8.60 -17.40
N PRO A 46 -2.52 -9.14 -18.54
CA PRO A 46 -3.81 -9.79 -18.61
C PRO A 46 -3.82 -11.12 -17.85
N ASN A 47 -4.86 -11.32 -17.04
CA ASN A 47 -5.15 -12.63 -16.47
C ASN A 47 -5.07 -13.69 -17.59
N GLN A 48 -4.27 -14.74 -17.36
CA GLN A 48 -4.27 -15.99 -18.13
C GLN A 48 -5.56 -16.80 -17.90
N GLY A 49 -6.66 -16.13 -17.61
CA GLY A 49 -7.98 -16.69 -17.37
C GLY A 49 -9.04 -15.73 -17.91
N HIS A 50 -10.19 -16.27 -18.29
CA HIS A 50 -11.31 -15.45 -18.74
C HIS A 50 -11.68 -14.46 -17.63
N PRO A 51 -11.56 -13.14 -17.88
CA PRO A 51 -11.98 -12.16 -16.89
C PRO A 51 -13.48 -12.31 -16.66
N ASP A 52 -13.91 -12.27 -15.40
CA ASP A 52 -15.34 -12.23 -15.07
C ASP A 52 -15.94 -10.99 -15.77
N GLU A 53 -17.02 -11.18 -16.51
CA GLU A 53 -17.70 -10.11 -17.25
C GLU A 53 -18.10 -8.97 -16.32
N LYS A 54 -18.53 -9.28 -15.08
CA LYS A 54 -18.90 -8.29 -14.08
C LYS A 54 -17.71 -7.48 -13.62
N GLU A 55 -16.55 -8.12 -13.41
CA GLU A 55 -15.32 -7.44 -13.04
C GLU A 55 -14.86 -6.50 -14.15
N THR A 56 -14.95 -6.95 -15.40
CA THR A 56 -14.59 -6.15 -16.58
C THR A 56 -15.51 -4.93 -16.71
N LEU A 57 -16.82 -5.12 -16.55
CA LEU A 57 -17.79 -4.02 -16.57
C LEU A 57 -17.57 -3.02 -15.43
N LEU A 58 -17.29 -3.50 -14.21
CA LEU A 58 -16.97 -2.62 -13.08
C LEU A 58 -15.71 -1.80 -13.33
N ARG A 59 -14.65 -2.43 -13.83
CA ARG A 59 -13.40 -1.74 -14.20
C ARG A 59 -13.64 -0.69 -15.27
N HIS A 60 -14.38 -1.03 -16.32
CA HIS A 60 -14.67 -0.10 -17.41
C HIS A 60 -15.54 1.08 -16.96
N ALA A 61 -16.52 0.84 -16.07
CA ALA A 61 -17.44 1.88 -15.63
C ALA A 61 -16.86 2.79 -14.53
N TYR A 62 -16.06 2.24 -13.61
CA TYR A 62 -15.66 2.93 -12.37
C TYR A 62 -14.16 2.88 -12.08
N GLY A 63 -13.39 2.08 -12.80
CA GLY A 63 -11.95 1.96 -12.60
C GLY A 63 -11.22 3.27 -12.87
N LEU A 64 -10.09 3.46 -12.19
CA LEU A 64 -9.20 4.57 -12.48
C LEU A 64 -8.64 4.45 -13.91
N GLY A 65 -8.69 5.56 -14.67
CA GLY A 65 -8.18 5.62 -16.04
C GLY A 65 -6.65 5.52 -16.16
N TYR A 66 -5.94 5.56 -15.04
CA TYR A 66 -4.48 5.41 -14.97
C TYR A 66 -4.08 4.76 -13.63
N PRO A 67 -2.90 4.12 -13.54
CA PRO A 67 -2.37 3.62 -12.29
C PRO A 67 -2.18 4.73 -11.26
N GLU A 68 -2.78 4.59 -10.08
CA GLU A 68 -2.58 5.49 -8.94
C GLU A 68 -1.57 4.89 -7.95
N PRO A 69 -0.29 5.34 -7.95
CA PRO A 69 0.75 4.76 -7.11
C PRO A 69 0.54 5.05 -5.63
N ASN A 70 -0.38 5.93 -5.22
CA ASN A 70 -0.63 6.19 -3.81
C ASN A 70 -1.76 5.32 -3.22
N VAL A 71 -2.41 4.46 -4.03
CA VAL A 71 -3.57 3.66 -3.59
C VAL A 71 -3.26 2.79 -2.38
N THR A 72 -2.09 2.17 -2.32
CA THR A 72 -1.69 1.34 -1.18
C THR A 72 -1.69 2.10 0.15
N PHE A 73 -1.39 3.41 0.13
CA PHE A 73 -1.37 4.24 1.35
C PHE A 73 -2.75 4.76 1.75
N ALA A 74 -3.73 4.64 0.86
CA ALA A 74 -5.13 4.95 1.16
C ALA A 74 -5.87 3.80 1.86
N LEU A 75 -5.37 2.58 1.72
CA LEU A 75 -6.07 1.36 2.11
C LEU A 75 -5.62 0.88 3.50
N CYS A 76 -6.34 1.29 4.54
CA CYS A 76 -6.14 0.77 5.90
C CYS A 76 -6.93 -0.54 6.10
N ARG A 77 -6.23 -1.66 6.31
CA ARG A 77 -6.85 -2.97 6.63
C ARG A 77 -6.96 -3.23 8.13
N GLY A 78 -6.67 -2.22 8.95
CA GLY A 78 -6.76 -2.29 10.42
C GLY A 78 -5.70 -3.16 11.08
N SER A 79 -4.56 -3.35 10.42
CA SER A 79 -3.41 -4.07 10.99
C SER A 79 -2.31 -3.10 11.45
N TRP A 80 -1.39 -3.59 12.27
CA TRP A 80 -0.22 -2.80 12.69
C TRP A 80 0.60 -2.29 11.51
N SER A 81 0.75 -3.11 10.47
CA SER A 81 1.42 -2.76 9.21
C SER A 81 0.57 -1.92 8.25
N SER A 82 -0.68 -1.59 8.58
CA SER A 82 -1.52 -0.76 7.71
C SER A 82 -1.13 0.71 7.77
N PRO A 83 -1.36 1.47 6.67
CA PRO A 83 -1.39 2.93 6.72
C PRO A 83 -2.40 3.47 7.74
N ALA A 84 -2.21 4.72 8.15
CA ALA A 84 -3.15 5.43 9.01
C ALA A 84 -4.53 5.54 8.34
N ILE A 85 -5.60 5.41 9.14
CA ILE A 85 -6.97 5.58 8.66
C ILE A 85 -7.21 7.05 8.33
N ARG A 86 -7.69 7.34 7.11
CA ARG A 86 -7.93 8.71 6.64
C ARG A 86 -9.30 8.85 6.01
N VAL A 87 -9.82 10.07 6.11
CA VAL A 87 -10.98 10.52 5.35
C VAL A 87 -10.46 11.42 4.24
N TYR A 88 -10.85 11.12 3.01
CA TYR A 88 -10.41 11.86 1.82
C TYR A 88 -11.53 12.75 1.32
N THR A 89 -11.17 13.93 0.82
CA THR A 89 -12.12 14.87 0.21
C THR A 89 -11.83 15.02 -1.28
N PRO A 90 -12.85 15.14 -2.15
CA PRO A 90 -12.63 15.21 -3.60
C PRO A 90 -11.67 16.33 -4.03
N ASN A 91 -11.69 17.46 -3.33
CA ASN A 91 -10.87 18.62 -3.67
C ASN A 91 -9.40 18.47 -3.23
N GLU A 92 -9.12 17.66 -2.20
CA GLU A 92 -7.77 17.51 -1.64
C GLU A 92 -7.19 16.10 -1.81
N VAL A 93 -7.93 15.18 -2.45
CA VAL A 93 -7.57 13.76 -2.52
C VAL A 93 -6.13 13.52 -2.98
N VAL A 94 -5.66 14.27 -3.99
CA VAL A 94 -4.28 14.16 -4.49
C VAL A 94 -3.26 14.54 -3.41
N ASN A 95 -3.50 15.64 -2.71
CA ASN A 95 -2.61 16.11 -1.64
C ASN A 95 -2.66 15.18 -0.42
N GLU A 96 -3.85 14.72 -0.05
CA GLU A 96 -4.08 13.79 1.06
C GLU A 96 -3.43 12.43 0.82
N LEU A 97 -3.50 11.91 -0.41
CA LEU A 97 -2.80 10.70 -0.83
C LEU A 97 -1.28 10.86 -0.77
N GLY A 98 -0.77 12.01 -1.25
CA GLY A 98 0.64 12.36 -1.15
C GLY A 98 1.14 12.39 0.30
N ARG A 99 0.39 13.01 1.21
CA ARG A 99 0.69 13.02 2.65
C ARG A 99 0.64 11.63 3.26
N ALA A 100 -0.41 10.85 2.96
CA ALA A 100 -0.56 9.48 3.45
C ALA A 100 0.64 8.60 3.09
N LYS A 101 1.13 8.71 1.85
CA LYS A 101 2.35 8.03 1.41
C LYS A 101 3.57 8.46 2.22
N VAL A 102 3.86 9.76 2.28
CA VAL A 102 5.07 10.25 2.95
C VAL A 102 5.08 9.83 4.42
N GLU A 103 3.97 10.03 5.13
CA GLU A 103 3.83 9.65 6.53
C GLU A 103 4.01 8.14 6.74
N TYR A 104 3.44 7.31 5.86
CA TYR A 104 3.65 5.86 5.93
C TYR A 104 5.11 5.47 5.68
N LEU A 105 5.76 6.03 4.65
CA LEU A 105 7.15 5.73 4.32
C LEU A 105 8.08 6.12 5.46
N GLU A 106 7.92 7.32 6.03
CA GLU A 106 8.73 7.77 7.17
C GLU A 106 8.50 6.94 8.44
N ALA A 107 7.28 6.41 8.65
CA ALA A 107 6.95 5.61 9.82
C ALA A 107 7.35 4.13 9.71
N SER A 108 7.49 3.58 8.50
CA SER A 108 7.60 2.13 8.29
C SER A 108 8.87 1.69 7.57
N VAL A 109 9.51 2.57 6.79
CA VAL A 109 10.82 2.30 6.19
C VAL A 109 11.91 2.72 7.17
N GLY A 110 12.94 1.89 7.31
CA GLY A 110 14.02 2.14 8.24
C GLY A 110 15.38 1.81 7.66
N VAL A 111 16.44 2.16 8.40
CA VAL A 111 17.80 1.71 8.13
C VAL A 111 18.36 1.10 9.40
N THR A 112 18.83 -0.14 9.33
CA THR A 112 19.42 -0.84 10.48
C THR A 112 20.83 -0.32 10.79
N SER A 113 21.33 -0.60 11.99
CA SER A 113 22.73 -0.31 12.37
C SER A 113 23.76 -1.00 11.47
N LYS A 114 23.37 -2.10 10.80
CA LYS A 114 24.19 -2.83 9.81
C LYS A 114 24.07 -2.25 8.40
N ARG A 115 23.55 -1.02 8.25
CA ARG A 115 23.33 -0.33 6.97
C ARG A 115 22.45 -1.11 5.98
N LYS A 116 21.42 -1.81 6.49
CA LYS A 116 20.38 -2.42 5.63
C LYS A 116 19.13 -1.56 5.60
N ILE A 117 18.52 -1.42 4.43
CA ILE A 117 17.23 -0.76 4.25
C ILE A 117 16.12 -1.74 4.60
N VAL A 118 15.28 -1.37 5.55
CA VAL A 118 14.12 -2.13 5.99
C VAL A 118 12.92 -1.71 5.13
N VAL A 119 12.34 -2.67 4.41
CA VAL A 119 11.16 -2.46 3.55
C VAL A 119 9.96 -3.21 4.13
N PRO A 120 8.83 -2.54 4.38
CA PRO A 120 7.61 -3.21 4.83
C PRO A 120 7.12 -4.28 3.87
N LYS A 121 6.69 -5.43 4.39
CA LYS A 121 6.07 -6.51 3.59
C LYS A 121 4.90 -6.00 2.72
N LEU A 122 4.15 -5.01 3.21
CA LEU A 122 3.05 -4.39 2.45
C LEU A 122 3.54 -3.76 1.12
N LEU A 123 4.67 -3.05 1.14
CA LEU A 123 5.26 -2.48 -0.09
C LEU A 123 5.78 -3.58 -1.01
N GLN A 124 6.33 -4.66 -0.46
CA GLN A 124 6.75 -5.80 -1.26
C GLN A 124 5.56 -6.48 -1.96
N TRP A 125 4.43 -6.68 -1.27
CA TRP A 125 3.24 -7.28 -1.87
C TRP A 125 2.64 -6.44 -2.98
N HIS A 126 2.60 -5.12 -2.79
CA HIS A 126 2.01 -4.18 -3.74
C HIS A 126 3.06 -3.47 -4.60
N MET A 127 4.25 -4.05 -4.74
CA MET A 127 5.39 -3.43 -5.42
C MET A 127 5.03 -2.92 -6.82
N ARG A 128 4.17 -3.65 -7.54
CA ARG A 128 3.70 -3.32 -8.89
C ARG A 128 2.89 -2.04 -8.99
N ASP A 129 2.40 -1.49 -7.87
CA ASP A 129 1.80 -0.15 -7.88
C ASP A 129 2.85 0.95 -8.11
N PHE A 130 4.13 0.66 -7.84
CA PHE A 130 5.20 1.66 -7.74
C PHE A 130 6.44 1.34 -8.59
N ALA A 131 6.75 0.05 -8.79
CA ALA A 131 8.04 -0.44 -9.26
C ALA A 131 7.98 -1.86 -9.84
N ASP A 132 8.96 -2.21 -10.68
CA ASP A 132 9.04 -3.51 -11.34
C ASP A 132 9.80 -4.59 -10.55
N ASP A 133 10.75 -4.15 -9.73
CA ASP A 133 11.61 -4.98 -8.91
C ASP A 133 12.06 -4.25 -7.64
N MET A 134 12.86 -4.92 -6.81
CA MET A 134 13.32 -4.38 -5.53
C MET A 134 14.25 -3.17 -5.72
N GLU A 135 15.03 -3.11 -6.81
CA GLU A 135 15.91 -1.98 -7.09
C GLU A 135 15.08 -0.72 -7.36
N SER A 136 14.15 -0.85 -8.31
CA SER A 136 13.21 0.19 -8.68
C SER A 136 12.34 0.61 -7.49
N LEU A 137 11.98 -0.31 -6.59
CA LEU A 137 11.25 0.01 -5.36
C LEU A 137 12.07 0.90 -4.42
N LEU A 138 13.36 0.61 -4.23
CA LEU A 138 14.24 1.42 -3.37
C LEU A 138 14.44 2.82 -3.96
N GLU A 139 14.65 2.91 -5.26
CA GLU A 139 14.74 4.20 -5.98
C GLU A 139 13.44 5.00 -5.85
N TRP A 140 12.30 4.32 -6.02
CA TRP A 140 11.00 4.93 -5.84
C TRP A 140 10.84 5.43 -4.41
N ILE A 141 11.01 4.60 -3.38
CA ILE A 141 10.93 5.02 -1.97
C ILE A 141 11.83 6.24 -1.73
N TYR A 142 13.10 6.16 -2.14
CA TYR A 142 14.05 7.25 -2.00
C TYR A 142 13.55 8.55 -2.64
N SER A 143 12.97 8.48 -3.85
CA SER A 143 12.43 9.64 -4.57
C SER A 143 11.25 10.29 -3.85
N GLN A 144 10.41 9.50 -3.16
CA GLN A 144 9.20 9.97 -2.48
C GLN A 144 9.49 10.63 -1.12
N LEU A 145 10.67 10.38 -0.53
CA LEU A 145 11.01 10.94 0.79
C LEU A 145 11.34 12.44 0.72
N PRO A 146 11.01 13.22 1.78
CA PRO A 146 11.34 14.64 1.88
C PRO A 146 12.84 14.90 1.77
N ARG A 147 13.24 15.97 1.05
CA ARG A 147 14.65 16.29 0.77
C ARG A 147 15.52 16.40 2.02
N SER A 148 14.98 16.95 3.10
CA SER A 148 15.66 17.15 4.39
C SER A 148 15.38 16.06 5.42
N GLY A 149 14.73 14.95 5.03
CA GLY A 149 14.40 13.85 5.93
C GLY A 149 15.61 13.01 6.32
N SER A 150 15.71 12.64 7.60
CA SER A 150 16.80 11.79 8.11
C SER A 150 16.85 10.44 7.41
N LEU A 151 15.70 9.84 7.12
CA LEU A 151 15.56 8.58 6.41
C LEU A 151 16.15 8.65 4.99
N LYS A 152 15.88 9.72 4.24
CA LYS A 152 16.41 9.90 2.87
C LYS A 152 17.94 9.93 2.87
N ARG A 153 18.54 10.63 3.83
CA ARG A 153 20.00 10.67 4.02
C ARG A 153 20.56 9.30 4.35
N LEU A 154 19.97 8.59 5.32
CA LEU A 154 20.42 7.25 5.72
C LEU A 154 20.32 6.25 4.56
N MET A 155 19.24 6.30 3.78
CA MET A 155 19.09 5.47 2.57
C MET A 155 20.18 5.79 1.54
N MET A 156 20.49 7.06 1.30
CA MET A 156 21.58 7.45 0.39
C MET A 156 22.93 6.87 0.84
N GLU A 157 23.24 6.93 2.14
CA GLU A 157 24.48 6.38 2.70
C GLU A 157 24.56 4.85 2.56
N CYS A 158 23.41 4.16 2.60
CA CYS A 158 23.33 2.73 2.29
C CYS A 158 23.57 2.45 0.81
N LEU A 159 22.90 3.20 -0.07
CA LEU A 159 22.96 3.00 -1.53
C LEU A 159 24.35 3.35 -2.13
N ASN A 160 25.07 4.32 -1.54
CA ASN A 160 26.38 4.76 -2.00
C ASN A 160 27.58 3.96 -1.41
N GLY A 161 27.33 2.90 -0.63
CA GLY A 161 28.41 2.15 0.03
C GLY A 161 29.46 1.56 -0.93
N GLU A 162 30.73 1.55 -0.50
CA GLU A 162 31.93 1.23 -1.31
C GLU A 162 31.97 -0.17 -1.96
N THR A 163 31.09 -1.08 -1.56
CA THR A 163 30.98 -2.41 -2.16
C THR A 163 29.64 -2.53 -2.86
N ARG A 164 29.66 -2.79 -4.18
CA ARG A 164 28.52 -3.21 -5.02
C ARG A 164 27.95 -4.56 -4.53
N SER A 165 27.46 -4.57 -3.30
CA SER A 165 26.78 -5.68 -2.69
C SER A 165 25.47 -5.90 -3.45
N PRO A 166 25.10 -7.15 -3.76
CA PRO A 166 23.78 -7.42 -4.33
C PRO A 166 22.69 -6.80 -3.45
N ILE A 167 21.64 -6.24 -4.06
CA ILE A 167 20.50 -5.61 -3.36
C ILE A 167 19.89 -6.55 -2.32
N SER A 168 19.89 -7.86 -2.58
CA SER A 168 19.44 -8.89 -1.64
C SER A 168 20.20 -8.91 -0.30
N ARG A 169 21.41 -8.35 -0.24
CA ARG A 169 22.18 -8.19 1.01
C ARG A 169 21.93 -6.85 1.70
N MET A 170 21.43 -5.86 0.96
CA MET A 170 21.17 -4.49 1.43
C MET A 170 19.74 -4.31 1.94
N VAL A 171 18.80 -5.18 1.53
CA VAL A 171 17.40 -5.10 1.93
C VAL A 171 17.05 -6.12 3.00
N GLU A 172 16.24 -5.69 3.96
CA GLU A 172 15.57 -6.53 4.93
C GLU A 172 14.06 -6.31 4.81
N ILE A 173 13.29 -7.39 4.66
CA ILE A 173 11.82 -7.27 4.61
C ILE A 173 11.28 -7.33 6.03
N GLN A 174 10.65 -6.24 6.49
CA GLN A 174 9.92 -6.24 7.74
C GLN A 174 8.65 -7.11 7.59
N PRO A 175 8.43 -8.10 8.47
CA PRO A 175 7.23 -8.93 8.44
C PRO A 175 5.94 -8.12 8.51
N TYR A 176 4.86 -8.68 7.95
CA TYR A 176 3.53 -8.09 8.09
C TYR A 176 2.94 -8.43 9.46
N GLU A 177 2.67 -7.41 10.26
CA GLU A 177 2.07 -7.56 11.59
C GLU A 177 0.55 -7.41 11.49
N SER A 178 -0.14 -8.53 11.63
CA SER A 178 -1.60 -8.62 11.47
C SER A 178 -2.40 -8.21 12.72
N GLU A 179 -1.73 -7.93 13.83
CA GLU A 179 -2.38 -7.45 15.05
C GLU A 179 -3.17 -6.18 14.76
N PHE A 180 -4.39 -6.11 15.30
CA PHE A 180 -5.28 -5.00 15.00
C PHE A 180 -4.76 -3.68 15.56
N ARG A 181 -4.70 -2.65 14.72
CA ARG A 181 -4.44 -1.27 15.13
C ARG A 181 -5.06 -0.30 14.15
N TYR A 182 -5.64 0.77 14.69
CA TYR A 182 -5.85 1.99 13.93
C TYR A 182 -4.88 3.09 14.39
N LEU A 183 -4.20 3.67 13.41
CA LEU A 183 -3.46 4.91 13.58
C LEU A 183 -4.28 6.03 12.95
N LEU A 184 -4.49 7.10 13.71
CA LEU A 184 -5.07 8.33 13.17
C LEU A 184 -3.93 9.21 12.63
N PRO A 185 -4.13 9.94 11.51
CA PRO A 185 -3.15 10.90 11.01
C PRO A 185 -2.90 11.98 12.06
N SER A 186 -1.67 12.49 12.05
CA SER A 186 -1.22 13.56 12.96
C SER A 186 -1.71 14.93 12.50
#